data_AF-W2CJ77-F1
#
_entry.id   AF-W2CJ77-F1
#
_cell.length_a   1.000
_cell.length_b   1.000
_cell.length_c   1.000
_cell.angle_alpha   90.00
_cell.angle_beta   90.00
_cell.angle_gamma   90.00
#
_symmetry.space_group_name_H-M   'P 1'
#
loop_
_entity.id
_entity.type
_entity.pdbx_description
1 polymer ?
#
loop_
_entity_poly.entity_id
_entity_poly.type
_entity_poly.pdbx_seq_one_letter_code
_entity_poly.pdbx_strand_id
1 'polypeptide(L)'
;MIKDEPWFVAKDVADYFGDMNRERTMRALDDDEKGVTQMTTPGGNQTVAIVNESGLYSMIFQYQPQKARGVSTDYINERREKIRAFRKWVTGEVLPSLRKYGYYVAPGAQLTDEQREELERVMMGRMRRYLSRRDYIQVARSTGYPVWFVQRVVAGQAGGHAGSVMLALQERALKNCREYVNPLSEARMTSVIERLS
;
A
#
# COMPACT_ATOMS: atom_id res chain seq x y z
N MET A 1 2.87 -20.09 -10.09
CA MET A 1 2.43 -18.80 -10.65
C MET A 1 1.82 -19.08 -12.01
N ILE A 2 0.74 -18.38 -12.37
CA ILE A 2 0.12 -18.46 -13.70
C ILE A 2 0.09 -17.02 -14.20
N LYS A 3 0.70 -16.76 -15.37
CA LYS A 3 0.88 -15.40 -15.90
C LYS A 3 1.56 -14.43 -14.91
N ASP A 4 2.60 -14.90 -14.23
CA ASP A 4 3.34 -14.15 -13.19
C ASP A 4 2.52 -13.70 -11.97
N GLU A 5 1.27 -14.16 -11.85
CA GLU A 5 0.45 -13.94 -10.67
C GLU A 5 0.51 -15.15 -9.72
N PRO A 6 0.44 -14.93 -8.39
CA PRO A 6 0.29 -16.01 -7.44
C PRO A 6 -1.13 -16.58 -7.49
N TRP A 7 -1.22 -17.91 -7.45
CA TRP A 7 -2.48 -18.65 -7.38
C TRP A 7 -2.45 -19.58 -6.19
N PHE A 8 -3.57 -19.64 -5.47
CA PHE A 8 -3.71 -20.37 -4.21
C PHE A 8 -4.76 -21.47 -4.37
N VAL A 9 -4.55 -22.60 -3.72
CA VAL A 9 -5.55 -23.66 -3.65
C VAL A 9 -6.72 -23.18 -2.81
N ALA A 10 -7.91 -23.06 -3.41
CA ALA A 10 -9.08 -22.50 -2.76
C ALA A 10 -9.51 -23.28 -1.51
N LYS A 11 -9.24 -24.59 -1.50
CA LYS A 11 -9.49 -25.47 -0.35
C LYS A 11 -8.63 -25.05 0.85
N ASP A 12 -7.33 -24.87 0.66
CA ASP A 12 -6.41 -24.55 1.74
C ASP A 12 -6.70 -23.17 2.34
N VAL A 13 -7.08 -22.20 1.48
CA VAL A 13 -7.54 -20.87 1.88
C VAL A 13 -8.82 -20.97 2.72
N ALA A 14 -9.82 -21.70 2.22
CA ALA A 14 -11.08 -21.92 2.91
C ALA A 14 -10.86 -22.59 4.28
N ASP A 15 -10.06 -23.65 4.33
CA ASP A 15 -9.77 -24.41 5.56
C ASP A 15 -9.01 -23.55 6.59
N TYR A 16 -8.06 -22.72 6.15
CA TYR A 16 -7.32 -21.81 7.02
C TYR A 16 -8.26 -20.84 7.74
N PHE A 17 -9.17 -20.20 6.99
CA PHE A 17 -10.14 -19.28 7.56
C PHE A 17 -11.31 -19.99 8.26
N GLY A 18 -11.51 -21.29 8.02
CA GLY A 18 -12.57 -22.11 8.61
C GLY A 18 -13.90 -22.07 7.83
N ASP A 19 -13.83 -21.83 6.52
CA ASP A 19 -15.00 -21.74 5.65
C ASP A 19 -15.61 -23.11 5.39
N MET A 20 -16.71 -23.39 6.09
CA MET A 20 -17.48 -24.62 5.95
C MET A 20 -18.27 -24.68 4.63
N ASN A 21 -18.42 -23.57 3.89
CA ASN A 21 -19.16 -23.53 2.63
C ASN A 21 -18.35 -22.87 1.51
N ARG A 22 -17.24 -23.52 1.17
CA ARG A 22 -16.35 -23.13 0.07
C ARG A 22 -17.11 -22.95 -1.25
N GLU A 23 -18.09 -23.78 -1.58
CA GLU A 23 -18.84 -23.64 -2.83
C GLU A 23 -19.56 -22.29 -2.94
N ARG A 24 -20.20 -21.86 -1.85
CA ARG A 24 -20.85 -20.54 -1.79
C ARG A 24 -19.82 -19.43 -1.99
N THR A 25 -18.67 -19.52 -1.32
CA THR A 25 -17.61 -18.52 -1.42
C THR A 25 -17.03 -18.47 -2.83
N MET A 26 -16.76 -19.62 -3.45
CA MET A 26 -16.27 -19.70 -4.83
C MET A 26 -17.28 -19.19 -5.87
N ARG A 27 -18.59 -19.34 -5.61
CA ARG A 27 -19.64 -18.79 -6.49
C ARG A 27 -19.75 -17.27 -6.39
N ALA A 28 -19.31 -16.67 -5.29
CA ALA A 28 -19.33 -15.23 -5.09
C ALA A 28 -18.10 -14.51 -5.68
N LEU A 29 -17.12 -15.26 -6.20
CA LEU A 29 -15.97 -14.73 -6.91
C LEU A 29 -16.28 -14.53 -8.39
N ASP A 30 -15.69 -13.51 -8.97
CA ASP A 30 -15.77 -13.26 -10.40
C ASP A 30 -15.00 -14.34 -11.20
N ASP A 31 -15.31 -14.46 -12.49
CA ASP A 31 -14.77 -15.55 -13.31
C ASP A 31 -13.26 -15.40 -13.59
N ASP A 32 -12.71 -14.19 -13.48
CA ASP A 32 -11.27 -13.90 -13.57
C ASP A 32 -10.53 -14.12 -12.25
N GLU A 33 -11.24 -14.23 -11.12
CA GLU A 33 -10.68 -14.44 -9.78
C GLU A 33 -10.48 -15.92 -9.43
N LYS A 34 -11.11 -16.83 -10.19
CA LYS A 34 -11.16 -18.26 -9.90
C LYS A 34 -10.78 -19.11 -11.12
N GLY A 35 -10.28 -20.31 -10.86
CA GLY A 35 -9.92 -21.25 -11.91
C GLY A 35 -9.84 -22.68 -11.41
N VAL A 36 -9.46 -23.58 -12.31
CA VAL A 36 -9.18 -24.98 -12.01
C VAL A 36 -7.83 -25.36 -12.58
N THR A 37 -7.08 -26.17 -11.84
CA THR A 37 -5.83 -26.74 -12.31
C THR A 37 -5.76 -28.22 -11.95
N GLN A 38 -5.01 -29.01 -12.73
CA GLN A 38 -4.71 -30.38 -12.38
C GLN A 38 -3.42 -30.43 -11.55
N MET A 39 -3.49 -31.10 -10.41
CA MET A 39 -2.37 -31.27 -9.51
C MET A 39 -2.24 -32.74 -9.14
N THR A 40 -1.01 -33.25 -9.14
CA THR A 40 -0.71 -34.57 -8.63
C THR A 40 -0.68 -34.51 -7.10
N THR A 41 -1.64 -35.18 -6.46
CA THR A 41 -1.66 -35.38 -5.01
C THR A 41 -1.27 -36.84 -4.70
N PRO A 42 -1.00 -37.20 -3.43
CA PRO A 42 -0.73 -38.60 -3.08
C PRO A 42 -1.84 -39.58 -3.49
N GLY A 43 -3.06 -39.09 -3.73
CA GLY A 43 -4.20 -39.86 -4.25
C GLY A 43 -4.30 -39.89 -5.78
N GLY A 44 -3.29 -39.41 -6.50
CA GLY A 44 -3.26 -39.33 -7.97
C GLY A 44 -3.53 -37.92 -8.50
N ASN A 45 -3.77 -37.83 -9.81
CA ASN A 45 -4.08 -36.55 -10.45
C ASN A 45 -5.50 -36.11 -10.09
N GLN A 46 -5.61 -34.95 -9.43
CA GLN A 46 -6.86 -34.36 -9.02
C GLN A 46 -7.02 -32.97 -9.63
N THR A 47 -8.25 -32.65 -10.03
CA THR A 47 -8.59 -31.27 -10.44
C THR A 47 -8.94 -30.47 -9.20
N VAL A 48 -8.18 -29.41 -8.94
CA VAL A 48 -8.34 -28.55 -7.76
C VAL A 48 -8.76 -27.14 -8.17
N ALA A 49 -9.65 -26.54 -7.38
CA ALA A 49 -10.03 -25.16 -7.55
C ALA A 49 -8.94 -24.24 -7.00
N ILE A 50 -8.63 -23.19 -7.76
CA ILE A 50 -7.62 -22.20 -7.43
C ILE A 50 -8.20 -20.78 -7.51
N VAL A 51 -7.63 -19.86 -6.75
CA VAL A 51 -7.97 -18.44 -6.74
C VAL A 51 -6.71 -17.60 -6.90
N ASN A 52 -6.80 -16.48 -7.60
CA ASN A 52 -5.70 -15.52 -7.69
C ASN A 52 -5.68 -14.60 -6.45
N GLU A 53 -4.80 -13.61 -6.43
CA GLU A 53 -4.68 -12.66 -5.32
C GLU A 53 -5.95 -11.81 -5.13
N SER A 54 -6.60 -11.37 -6.21
CA SER A 54 -7.88 -10.64 -6.13
C SER A 54 -8.95 -11.50 -5.46
N GLY A 55 -9.12 -12.73 -5.95
CA GLY A 55 -10.05 -13.70 -5.40
C GLY A 55 -9.78 -14.00 -3.93
N LEU A 56 -8.51 -14.12 -3.53
CA LEU A 56 -8.13 -14.28 -2.13
C LEU A 56 -8.61 -13.10 -1.27
N TYR A 57 -8.41 -11.86 -1.71
CA TYR A 57 -8.89 -10.69 -0.97
C TYR A 57 -10.41 -10.62 -0.92
N SER A 58 -11.09 -10.94 -2.03
CA SER A 58 -12.54 -11.07 -2.09
C SER A 58 -13.05 -12.10 -1.09
N MET A 59 -12.43 -13.29 -1.02
CA MET A 59 -12.73 -14.30 -0.02
C MET A 59 -12.56 -13.77 1.40
N ILE A 60 -11.42 -13.16 1.73
CA ILE A 60 -11.13 -12.65 3.09
C ILE A 60 -12.13 -11.58 3.53
N PHE A 61 -12.49 -10.65 2.63
CA PHE A 61 -13.41 -9.56 2.98
C PHE A 61 -14.87 -10.00 3.10
N GLN A 62 -15.28 -11.01 2.34
CA GLN A 62 -16.61 -11.60 2.46
C GLN A 62 -16.72 -12.60 3.62
N TYR A 63 -15.59 -13.13 4.08
CA TYR A 63 -15.58 -14.21 5.04
C TYR A 63 -16.20 -13.80 6.39
N GLN A 64 -17.19 -14.59 6.82
CA GLN A 64 -17.86 -14.45 8.09
C GLN A 64 -17.89 -15.81 8.79
N PRO A 65 -16.99 -16.05 9.77
CA PRO A 65 -16.97 -17.33 10.47
C PRO A 65 -18.25 -17.48 11.28
N GLN A 66 -18.99 -18.56 10.99
CA GLN A 66 -20.26 -18.91 11.63
C GLN A 66 -20.07 -20.01 12.67
N LYS A 67 -20.97 -20.06 13.65
CA LYS A 67 -20.99 -21.12 14.65
C LYS A 67 -21.43 -22.43 14.01
N ALA A 68 -20.48 -23.36 13.87
CA ALA A 68 -20.76 -24.73 13.45
C ALA A 68 -20.86 -25.66 14.67
N ARG A 69 -21.64 -26.75 14.53
CA ARG A 69 -21.72 -27.79 15.57
C ARG A 69 -20.34 -28.44 15.74
N GLY A 70 -19.88 -28.56 16.99
CA GLY A 70 -18.57 -29.16 17.31
C GLY A 70 -17.37 -28.22 17.25
N VAL A 71 -17.55 -26.94 16.93
CA VAL A 71 -16.48 -25.93 16.93
C VAL A 71 -16.57 -25.05 18.18
N SER A 72 -15.45 -24.83 18.87
CA SER A 72 -15.42 -23.98 20.06
C SER A 72 -15.66 -22.51 19.71
N THR A 73 -16.30 -21.79 20.62
CA THR A 73 -16.57 -20.34 20.46
C THR A 73 -15.25 -19.56 20.32
N ASP A 74 -14.22 -19.95 21.06
CA ASP A 74 -12.92 -19.28 21.06
C ASP A 74 -12.21 -19.40 19.70
N TYR A 75 -12.27 -20.58 19.07
CA TYR A 75 -11.71 -20.82 17.73
C TYR A 75 -12.32 -19.91 16.66
N ILE A 76 -13.63 -19.64 16.76
CA ILE A 76 -14.36 -18.76 15.84
C ILE A 76 -13.99 -17.31 16.08
N ASN A 77 -13.92 -16.91 17.35
CA ASN A 77 -13.56 -15.55 17.74
C ASN A 77 -12.13 -15.19 17.31
N GLU A 78 -11.17 -16.10 17.48
CA GLU A 78 -9.79 -15.91 17.04
C GLU A 78 -9.70 -15.63 15.53
N ARG A 79 -10.39 -16.44 14.70
CA ARG A 79 -10.44 -16.24 13.25
C ARG A 79 -11.08 -14.92 12.86
N ARG A 80 -12.20 -14.59 13.50
CA ARG A 80 -12.90 -13.33 13.28
C ARG A 80 -11.98 -12.15 13.58
N GLU A 81 -11.23 -12.22 14.68
CA GLU A 81 -10.31 -11.15 15.05
C GLU A 81 -9.12 -11.05 14.09
N LYS A 82 -8.52 -12.17 13.65
CA LYS A 82 -7.46 -12.17 12.63
C LYS A 82 -7.90 -11.48 11.33
N ILE A 83 -9.10 -11.81 10.84
CA ILE A 83 -9.64 -11.23 9.61
C ILE A 83 -9.99 -9.76 9.80
N ARG A 84 -10.53 -9.40 10.97
CA ARG A 84 -10.81 -8.01 11.33
C ARG A 84 -9.53 -7.18 11.41
N ALA A 85 -8.48 -7.72 12.03
CA ALA A 85 -7.17 -7.08 12.13
C ALA A 85 -6.56 -6.87 10.74
N PHE A 86 -6.57 -7.90 9.89
CA PHE A 86 -6.11 -7.78 8.50
C PHE A 86 -6.89 -6.71 7.73
N ARG A 87 -8.23 -6.75 7.77
CA ARG A 87 -9.07 -5.76 7.10
C ARG A 87 -8.79 -4.34 7.60
N LYS A 88 -8.67 -4.14 8.92
CA LYS A 88 -8.34 -2.84 9.51
C LYS A 88 -6.95 -2.35 9.08
N TRP A 89 -5.97 -3.24 9.04
CA TRP A 89 -4.62 -2.93 8.59
C TRP A 89 -4.61 -2.52 7.10
N VAL A 90 -5.21 -3.31 6.22
CA VAL A 90 -5.29 -2.99 4.78
C VAL A 90 -6.01 -1.66 4.55
N THR A 91 -7.19 -1.50 5.15
CA THR A 91 -8.06 -0.32 4.90
C THR A 91 -7.63 0.94 5.65
N GLY A 92 -7.00 0.79 6.81
CA GLY A 92 -6.59 1.91 7.67
C GLY A 92 -5.16 2.35 7.46
N GLU A 93 -4.28 1.46 6.99
CA GLU A 93 -2.83 1.72 6.89
C GLU A 93 -2.33 1.56 5.45
N VAL A 94 -2.50 0.39 4.84
CA VAL A 94 -1.89 0.06 3.54
C VAL A 94 -2.48 0.92 2.42
N LEU A 95 -3.79 0.84 2.19
CA LEU A 95 -4.46 1.57 1.12
C LEU A 95 -4.34 3.10 1.27
N PRO A 96 -4.51 3.68 2.48
CA PRO A 96 -4.25 5.11 2.68
C PRO A 96 -2.80 5.49 2.38
N SER A 97 -1.82 4.65 2.72
CA SER A 97 -0.40 4.91 2.44
C SER A 97 -0.09 4.86 0.95
N LEU A 98 -0.57 3.84 0.24
CA LEU A 98 -0.45 3.75 -1.21
C LEU A 98 -1.10 4.94 -1.91
N ARG A 99 -2.31 5.34 -1.51
CA ARG A 99 -3.01 6.50 -2.10
C ARG A 99 -2.26 7.81 -1.85
N LYS A 100 -1.79 8.06 -0.62
CA LYS A 100 -1.13 9.31 -0.25
C LYS A 100 0.30 9.40 -0.79
N TYR A 101 1.06 8.34 -0.61
CA TYR A 101 2.51 8.34 -0.78
C TYR A 101 2.97 7.56 -2.02
N GLY A 102 2.15 6.63 -2.53
CA GLY A 102 2.49 5.79 -3.68
C GLY A 102 3.24 4.51 -3.32
N TYR A 103 3.49 4.26 -2.03
CA TYR A 103 4.19 3.09 -1.52
C TYR A 103 3.68 2.74 -0.11
N TYR A 104 3.99 1.52 0.33
CA TYR A 104 3.80 1.05 1.69
C TYR A 104 5.12 0.41 2.16
N VAL A 105 5.60 0.79 3.34
CA VAL A 105 6.76 0.16 3.98
C VAL A 105 6.27 -0.49 5.26
N ALA A 106 6.37 -1.81 5.32
CA ALA A 106 5.95 -2.55 6.50
C ALA A 106 6.81 -2.13 7.73
N PRO A 107 6.21 -2.00 8.92
CA PRO A 107 6.96 -1.72 10.14
C PRO A 107 8.08 -2.75 10.33
N GLY A 108 9.32 -2.28 10.45
CA GLY A 108 10.49 -3.14 10.63
C GLY A 108 11.06 -3.76 9.35
N ALA A 109 10.55 -3.39 8.16
CA ALA A 109 11.14 -3.83 6.90
C ALA A 109 12.59 -3.32 6.79
N GLN A 110 13.52 -4.25 6.54
CA GLN A 110 14.89 -3.93 6.17
C GLN A 110 14.94 -3.71 4.67
N LEU A 111 15.06 -2.45 4.26
CA LEU A 111 15.23 -2.08 2.87
C LEU A 111 16.72 -2.15 2.51
N THR A 112 17.01 -2.71 1.33
CA THR A 112 18.32 -2.53 0.69
C THR A 112 18.55 -1.05 0.38
N ASP A 113 19.82 -0.66 0.20
CA ASP A 113 20.14 0.73 -0.14
C ASP A 113 19.47 1.16 -1.46
N GLU A 114 19.41 0.28 -2.46
CA GLU A 114 18.71 0.53 -3.72
C GLU A 114 17.20 0.78 -3.52
N GLN A 115 16.54 -0.04 -2.72
CA GLN A 115 15.11 0.13 -2.41
C GLN A 115 14.85 1.42 -1.62
N ARG A 116 15.76 1.79 -0.72
CA ARG A 116 15.69 3.05 0.02
C ARG A 116 15.84 4.25 -0.92
N GLU A 117 16.81 4.21 -1.82
CA GLU A 117 17.06 5.30 -2.78
C GLU A 117 15.87 5.48 -3.74
N GLU A 118 15.32 4.38 -4.25
CA GLU A 118 14.12 4.43 -5.10
C GLU A 118 12.93 5.02 -4.36
N LEU A 119 12.74 4.62 -3.10
CA LEU A 119 11.70 5.16 -2.24
C LEU A 119 11.86 6.67 -2.00
N GLU A 120 13.07 7.11 -1.64
CA GLU A 120 13.40 8.52 -1.44
C GLU A 120 13.15 9.33 -2.72
N ARG A 121 13.49 8.77 -3.89
CA ARG A 121 13.24 9.39 -5.20
C ARG A 121 11.75 9.60 -5.46
N VAL A 122 10.92 8.57 -5.25
CA VAL A 122 9.46 8.65 -5.42
C VAL A 122 8.85 9.66 -4.46
N MET A 123 9.28 9.67 -3.20
CA MET A 123 8.86 10.64 -2.18
C MET A 123 9.19 12.07 -2.61
N MET A 124 10.44 12.34 -3.00
CA MET A 124 10.87 13.67 -3.43
C MET A 124 10.12 14.16 -4.67
N GLY A 125 9.91 13.30 -5.67
CA GLY A 125 9.16 13.65 -6.88
C GLY A 125 7.75 14.17 -6.58
N ARG A 126 7.08 13.60 -5.57
CA ARG A 126 5.75 14.04 -5.13
C ARG A 126 5.80 15.32 -4.30
N MET A 127 6.76 15.42 -3.38
CA MET A 127 6.87 16.54 -2.44
C MET A 127 7.38 17.82 -3.08
N ARG A 128 8.23 17.74 -4.11
CA ARG A 128 8.95 18.88 -4.71
C ARG A 128 8.04 20.04 -5.12
N ARG A 129 6.81 19.76 -5.56
CA ARG A 129 5.83 20.79 -5.95
C ARG A 129 5.34 21.66 -4.80
N TYR A 130 5.49 21.19 -3.56
CA TYR A 130 5.07 21.88 -2.34
C TYR A 130 6.24 22.55 -1.63
N LEU A 131 7.46 22.47 -2.16
CA LEU A 131 8.66 22.98 -1.52
C LEU A 131 9.18 24.22 -2.25
N SER A 132 9.53 25.24 -1.47
CA SER A 132 10.12 26.48 -1.94
C SER A 132 11.58 26.61 -1.47
N ARG A 133 12.32 27.56 -2.05
CA ARG A 133 13.68 27.88 -1.62
C ARG A 133 13.76 28.24 -0.12
N ARG A 134 12.69 28.84 0.43
CA ARG A 134 12.60 29.19 1.86
C ARG A 134 12.55 27.93 2.73
N ASP A 135 11.86 26.89 2.28
CA ASP A 135 11.79 25.62 3.00
C ASP A 135 13.15 24.94 3.08
N TYR A 136 13.97 25.02 2.02
CA TYR A 136 15.33 24.45 2.02
C TYR A 136 16.21 25.09 3.10
N ILE A 137 16.12 26.42 3.27
CA ILE A 137 16.85 27.14 4.31
C ILE A 137 16.36 26.72 5.71
N GLN A 138 15.06 26.54 5.87
CA GLN A 138 14.47 26.11 7.13
C GLN A 138 14.89 24.69 7.50
N VAL A 139 14.93 23.77 6.53
CA VAL A 139 15.40 22.39 6.72
C VAL A 139 16.89 22.35 7.02
N ALA A 140 17.71 23.14 6.33
CA ALA A 140 19.14 23.25 6.62
C ALA A 140 19.38 23.67 8.08
N ARG A 141 18.63 24.66 8.56
CA ARG A 141 18.71 25.12 9.96
C ARG A 141 18.26 24.07 10.98
N SER A 142 17.21 23.30 10.69
CA SER A 142 16.69 22.30 11.63
C SER A 142 17.54 21.02 11.68
N THR A 143 18.16 20.65 10.57
CA THR A 143 18.94 19.41 10.45
C THR A 143 20.45 19.60 10.65
N GLY A 144 20.94 20.85 10.62
CA GLY A 144 22.37 21.17 10.72
C GLY A 144 23.15 20.98 9.41
N TYR A 145 22.51 20.48 8.35
CA TYR A 145 23.14 20.34 7.03
C TYR A 145 23.18 21.68 6.29
N PRO A 146 24.22 21.91 5.46
CA PRO A 146 24.29 23.12 4.64
C PRO A 146 23.20 23.10 3.55
N VAL A 147 22.74 24.30 3.14
CA VAL A 147 21.65 24.45 2.16
C VAL A 147 21.95 23.74 0.84
N TRP A 148 23.20 23.74 0.37
CA TRP A 148 23.59 23.05 -0.87
C TRP A 148 23.39 21.53 -0.76
N PHE A 149 23.54 20.95 0.43
CA PHE A 149 23.30 19.53 0.65
C PHE A 149 21.80 19.22 0.56
N VAL A 150 20.97 20.04 1.21
CA VAL A 150 19.50 19.94 1.08
C VAL A 150 19.07 20.07 -0.39
N GLN A 151 19.69 20.97 -1.16
CA GLN A 151 19.42 21.10 -2.59
C GLN A 151 19.81 19.85 -3.39
N ARG A 152 20.94 19.19 -3.07
CA ARG A 152 21.31 17.91 -3.69
C ARG A 152 20.32 16.80 -3.38
N VAL A 153 19.82 16.72 -2.14
CA VAL A 153 18.76 15.76 -1.78
C VAL A 153 17.51 16.01 -2.61
N VAL A 154 17.07 17.27 -2.73
CA VAL A 154 15.91 17.64 -3.55
C VAL A 154 16.13 17.37 -5.04
N ALA A 155 17.37 17.48 -5.52
CA ALA A 155 17.74 17.14 -6.89
C ALA A 155 17.87 15.63 -7.14
N GLY A 156 17.77 14.78 -6.11
CA GLY A 156 18.00 13.33 -6.23
C GLY A 156 19.47 12.96 -6.45
N GLN A 157 20.39 13.85 -6.06
CA GLN A 157 21.84 13.71 -6.26
C GLN A 157 22.61 13.38 -4.97
N ALA A 158 21.90 13.05 -3.90
CA ALA A 158 22.47 12.66 -2.62
C ALA A 158 22.23 11.17 -2.41
N GLY A 159 23.30 10.40 -2.16
CA GLY A 159 23.20 8.96 -1.85
C GLY A 159 23.15 8.68 -0.35
N GLY A 160 22.41 7.63 0.03
CA GLY A 160 22.47 6.86 1.28
C GLY A 160 22.30 7.54 2.66
N HIS A 161 22.44 8.86 2.81
CA HIS A 161 22.54 9.52 4.13
C HIS A 161 21.63 10.75 4.29
N ALA A 162 20.58 10.83 3.49
CA ALA A 162 19.67 11.98 3.48
C ALA A 162 18.45 11.83 4.40
N GLY A 163 18.32 10.73 5.16
CA GLY A 163 17.07 10.38 5.86
C GLY A 163 16.49 11.49 6.76
N SER A 164 17.32 12.18 7.55
CA SER A 164 16.86 13.29 8.39
C SER A 164 16.46 14.54 7.58
N VAL A 165 17.13 14.78 6.46
CA VAL A 165 16.77 15.86 5.52
C VAL A 165 15.48 15.52 4.77
N MET A 166 15.34 14.28 4.31
CA MET A 166 14.13 13.74 3.67
C MET A 166 12.91 13.88 4.59
N LEU A 167 13.05 13.50 5.86
CA LEU A 167 11.99 13.62 6.86
C LEU A 167 11.60 15.09 7.08
N ALA A 168 12.57 15.99 7.27
CA ALA A 168 12.30 17.41 7.45
C ALA A 168 11.67 18.05 6.20
N LEU A 169 12.08 17.65 4.99
CA LEU A 169 11.45 18.07 3.74
C LEU A 169 10.01 17.55 3.65
N GLN A 170 9.74 16.33 4.10
CA GLN A 170 8.40 15.74 4.10
C GLN A 170 7.45 16.53 5.00
N GLU A 171 7.87 16.86 6.22
CA GLU A 171 7.08 17.67 7.15
C GLU A 171 6.71 19.04 6.55
N ARG A 172 7.67 19.69 5.88
CA ARG A 172 7.44 20.96 5.18
C ARG A 172 6.48 20.80 4.02
N ALA A 173 6.68 19.80 3.18
CA ALA A 173 5.80 19.53 2.04
C ALA A 173 4.37 19.25 2.49
N LEU A 174 4.16 18.47 3.56
CA LEU A 174 2.84 18.19 4.12
C LEU A 174 2.15 19.44 4.67
N LYS A 175 2.90 20.34 5.32
CA LYS A 175 2.37 21.63 5.78
C LYS A 175 1.94 22.49 4.59
N ASN A 176 2.81 22.64 3.61
CA ASN A 176 2.56 23.48 2.44
C ASN A 176 1.45 22.90 1.54
N CYS A 177 1.31 21.58 1.48
CA CYS A 177 0.26 20.90 0.72
C CYS A 177 -1.16 21.29 1.17
N ARG A 178 -1.35 21.62 2.46
CA ARG A 178 -2.67 22.03 2.99
C ARG A 178 -3.10 23.41 2.48
N GLU A 179 -2.14 24.27 2.22
CA GLU A 179 -2.34 25.66 1.76
C GLU A 179 -2.05 25.80 0.25
N TYR A 180 -1.70 24.69 -0.41
CA TYR A 180 -1.27 24.71 -1.79
C TYR A 180 -2.44 25.02 -2.73
N VAL A 181 -2.31 26.10 -3.47
CA VAL A 181 -3.19 26.41 -4.59
C VAL A 181 -2.42 26.16 -5.88
N ASN A 182 -2.94 25.28 -6.74
CA ASN A 182 -2.32 24.98 -8.02
C ASN A 182 -2.21 26.28 -8.85
N PRO A 183 -1.00 26.78 -9.14
CA PRO A 183 -0.81 28.03 -9.88
C PRO A 183 -1.25 27.91 -11.35
N LEU A 184 -1.33 26.69 -11.87
CA LEU A 184 -1.80 26.38 -13.22
C LEU A 184 -3.29 25.98 -13.24
N SER A 185 -4.04 26.23 -12.16
CA SER A 185 -5.50 26.09 -12.24
C SER A 185 -6.08 27.21 -13.09
N GLU A 186 -7.10 26.90 -13.89
CA GLU A 186 -7.79 27.86 -14.75
C GLU A 186 -8.21 29.11 -13.95
N ALA A 187 -8.86 28.91 -12.79
CA ALA A 187 -9.27 30.00 -11.91
C ALA A 187 -8.10 30.91 -11.45
N ARG A 188 -6.92 30.36 -11.17
CA ARG A 188 -5.75 31.17 -10.80
C ARG A 188 -5.17 31.89 -12.00
N MET A 189 -5.00 31.20 -13.12
CA MET A 189 -4.46 31.78 -14.35
C MET A 189 -5.32 32.97 -14.81
N THR A 190 -6.65 32.80 -14.82
CA THR A 190 -7.59 33.89 -15.15
C THR A 190 -7.45 35.05 -14.17
N SER A 191 -7.43 34.80 -12.85
CA SER A 191 -7.27 35.86 -11.84
C SER A 191 -5.94 36.62 -11.94
N VAL A 192 -4.87 35.99 -12.44
CA VAL A 192 -3.56 36.63 -12.65
C VAL A 192 -3.61 37.50 -13.90
N ILE A 193 -4.22 37.01 -15.00
CA ILE A 193 -4.41 37.79 -16.24
C ILE A 193 -5.27 39.03 -15.97
N GLU A 194 -6.37 38.89 -15.24
CA GLU A 194 -7.25 40.01 -14.86
C GLU A 194 -6.52 41.08 -14.03
N ARG A 195 -5.54 40.71 -13.21
CA ARG A 195 -4.72 41.66 -12.43
C ARG A 195 -3.62 42.35 -13.25
N LEU A 196 -3.28 41.80 -14.40
CA LEU A 196 -2.27 42.34 -15.32
C LEU A 196 -2.89 43.16 -16.45
N SER A 197 -4.22 43.13 -16.59
CA SER A 197 -5.04 43.89 -17.55
C SER A 197 -5.41 45.25 -16.97
#